data_AF-A0A6A4WJ61-F1
#
_entry.id   AF-A0A6A4WJ61-F1
#
_cell.length_a   1.000
_cell.length_b   1.000
_cell.length_c   1.000
_cell.angle_alpha   90.00
_cell.angle_beta   90.00
_cell.angle_gamma   90.00
#
_symmetry.space_group_name_H-M   'P 1'
#
loop_
_entity.id
_entity.type
_entity.pdbx_description
1 polymer ?
#
loop_
_entity_poly.entity_id
_entity_poly.type
_entity_poly.pdbx_seq_one_letter_code
_entity_poly.pdbx_strand_id
1 'polypeptide(L)'
;MIGILLSVLCIVLPMNSSNIRQWLKAGDLEKLEDVIIDGQGQKLLKESSADDKTRAFLRSVPDRISKMDAIHKVVEEGDLRQTKNLLDRRKYAMSRDKNGVSLLHKAVMNGRTEVAEYLASNYPEILNLTDAVSKHN
;
A
#
# COMPACT_ATOMS: atom_id res chain seq x y z
N MET A 1 -6.41 -17.12 31.47
CA MET A 1 -6.91 -15.90 30.80
C MET A 1 -6.94 -16.18 29.30
N ILE A 2 -8.05 -16.79 28.87
CA ILE A 2 -8.36 -17.16 27.49
C ILE A 2 -9.36 -16.09 27.04
N GLY A 3 -9.06 -15.32 26.00
CA GLY A 3 -9.95 -14.23 25.60
C GLY A 3 -9.33 -13.20 24.67
N ILE A 4 -8.65 -13.64 23.60
CA ILE A 4 -8.51 -12.82 22.40
C ILE A 4 -9.16 -13.61 21.28
N LEU A 5 -10.48 -13.50 21.24
CA LEU A 5 -11.31 -13.98 20.14
C LEU A 5 -10.81 -13.36 18.83
N LEU A 6 -10.31 -14.20 17.92
CA LEU A 6 -10.93 -14.43 16.62
C LEU A 6 -11.41 -13.21 15.78
N SER A 7 -10.68 -12.08 15.73
CA SER A 7 -11.10 -10.93 14.91
C SER A 7 -10.06 -10.36 13.94
N VAL A 8 -9.00 -11.09 13.59
CA VAL A 8 -8.05 -10.63 12.54
C VAL A 8 -7.61 -11.77 11.64
N LEU A 9 -8.57 -12.55 11.14
CA LEU A 9 -8.37 -13.28 9.88
C LEU A 9 -8.64 -12.30 8.71
N CYS A 10 -7.91 -11.17 8.68
CA CYS A 10 -7.71 -10.47 7.42
C CYS A 10 -6.80 -11.40 6.61
N ILE A 11 -7.43 -12.21 5.77
CA ILE A 11 -6.78 -13.07 4.80
C ILE A 11 -5.97 -12.15 3.89
N VAL A 12 -4.72 -11.85 4.26
CA VAL A 12 -3.71 -11.40 3.32
C VAL A 12 -3.45 -12.62 2.45
N LEU A 13 -4.27 -12.80 1.41
CA LEU A 13 -3.99 -13.82 0.40
C LEU A 13 -2.57 -13.54 -0.10
N PRO A 14 -1.66 -14.53 -0.09
CA PRO A 14 -0.33 -14.32 -0.65
C PRO A 14 -0.52 -13.86 -2.09
N MET A 15 -0.08 -12.64 -2.39
CA MET A 15 -0.20 -12.04 -3.72
C MET A 15 0.77 -12.73 -4.67
N ASN A 16 0.33 -13.88 -5.16
CA ASN A 16 1.06 -14.74 -6.05
C ASN A 16 0.69 -14.39 -7.50
N SER A 17 1.62 -14.54 -8.45
CA SER A 17 1.40 -14.13 -9.85
C SER A 17 0.18 -14.81 -10.51
N SER A 18 -0.21 -15.99 -10.00
CA SER A 18 -1.42 -16.69 -10.41
C SER A 18 -2.72 -15.93 -10.04
N ASN A 19 -2.75 -15.27 -8.89
CA ASN A 19 -3.92 -14.51 -8.42
C ASN A 19 -4.10 -13.22 -9.24
N ILE A 20 -3.00 -12.53 -9.58
CA ILE A 20 -3.02 -11.33 -10.42
C ILE A 20 -3.67 -11.63 -11.77
N ARG A 21 -3.28 -12.73 -12.43
CA ARG A 21 -3.89 -13.15 -13.70
C ARG A 21 -5.38 -13.48 -13.57
N GLN A 22 -5.81 -14.04 -12.44
CA GLN A 22 -7.23 -14.28 -12.18
C GLN A 22 -8.00 -12.97 -12.08
N TRP A 23 -7.46 -11.98 -11.36
CA TRP A 23 -8.09 -10.66 -11.21
C TRP A 23 -8.13 -9.89 -12.53
N LEU A 24 -7.09 -9.98 -13.36
CA LEU A 24 -7.05 -9.40 -14.70
C LEU A 24 -8.12 -9.99 -15.64
N LYS A 25 -8.39 -11.30 -15.52
CA LYS A 25 -9.47 -11.97 -16.27
C LYS A 25 -10.86 -11.64 -15.73
N ALA A 26 -10.98 -11.51 -14.41
CA ALA A 26 -12.23 -11.18 -13.74
C ALA A 26 -12.58 -9.68 -13.81
N GLY A 27 -11.63 -8.83 -14.20
CA GLY A 27 -11.81 -7.36 -14.19
C GLY A 27 -11.88 -6.77 -12.78
N ASP A 28 -11.26 -7.43 -11.80
CA ASP A 28 -11.29 -7.04 -10.38
C ASP A 28 -10.28 -5.92 -10.11
N LEU A 29 -10.67 -4.69 -10.46
CA LEU A 29 -9.81 -3.50 -10.37
C LEU A 29 -9.44 -3.15 -8.93
N GLU A 30 -10.27 -3.52 -7.95
CA GLU A 30 -10.02 -3.23 -6.54
C GLU A 30 -8.82 -4.03 -6.05
N LYS A 31 -8.80 -5.34 -6.31
CA LYS A 31 -7.64 -6.18 -5.95
C LYS A 31 -6.38 -5.80 -6.73
N LEU A 32 -6.53 -5.36 -7.98
CA LEU A 32 -5.39 -4.86 -8.76
C LEU A 32 -4.86 -3.53 -8.20
N GLU A 33 -5.71 -2.67 -7.64
CA GLU A 33 -5.27 -1.47 -6.93
C GLU A 33 -4.52 -1.82 -5.64
N ASP A 34 -4.97 -2.84 -4.90
CA ASP A 34 -4.29 -3.31 -3.69
C ASP A 34 -2.87 -3.84 -3.99
N VAL A 35 -2.65 -4.44 -5.17
CA VAL A 35 -1.31 -4.82 -5.65
C VAL A 35 -0.37 -3.62 -5.75
N ILE A 36 -0.88 -2.46 -6.18
CA ILE A 36 -0.09 -1.23 -6.27
C ILE A 36 0.20 -0.69 -4.88
N ILE A 37 -0.80 -0.68 -4.00
CA ILE A 37 -0.69 -0.17 -2.63
C ILE A 37 0.30 -1.00 -1.81
N ASP A 38 0.36 -2.31 -2.01
CA ASP A 38 1.34 -3.18 -1.33
C ASP A 38 2.77 -3.07 -1.90
N GLY A 39 3.03 -2.10 -2.79
CA GLY A 39 4.35 -1.88 -3.38
C GLY A 39 4.71 -2.84 -4.53
N GLN A 40 3.76 -3.67 -4.98
CA GLN A 40 3.96 -4.70 -5.99
C GLN A 40 3.49 -4.30 -7.39
N GLY A 41 3.18 -3.01 -7.62
CA GLY A 41 2.63 -2.49 -8.89
C GLY A 41 3.48 -2.82 -10.12
N GLN A 42 4.79 -3.01 -9.97
CA GLN A 42 5.68 -3.41 -11.07
C GLN A 42 5.31 -4.75 -11.72
N LYS A 43 4.61 -5.64 -10.99
CA LYS A 43 4.09 -6.89 -11.54
C LYS A 43 3.00 -6.65 -12.59
N LEU A 44 2.27 -5.54 -12.51
CA LEU A 44 1.17 -5.21 -13.42
C LEU A 44 1.66 -4.58 -14.74
N LEU A 45 2.83 -3.96 -14.75
CA LEU A 45 3.36 -3.28 -15.96
C LEU A 45 3.63 -4.22 -17.13
N LYS A 46 3.84 -5.51 -16.86
CA LYS A 46 4.12 -6.54 -17.87
C LYS A 46 2.87 -7.32 -18.29
N GLU A 47 1.74 -7.04 -17.66
CA GLU A 47 0.50 -7.78 -17.87
C GLU A 47 -0.40 -7.08 -18.89
N SER A 48 -1.32 -7.83 -19.46
CA SER A 48 -2.34 -7.31 -20.39
C SER A 48 -3.68 -7.98 -20.13
N SER A 49 -4.78 -7.31 -20.52
CA SER A 49 -6.13 -7.86 -20.41
C SER A 49 -6.92 -7.63 -21.70
N ALA A 50 -7.87 -8.53 -21.96
CA ALA A 50 -8.84 -8.42 -23.05
C ALA A 50 -10.01 -7.46 -22.71
N ASP A 51 -10.24 -7.20 -21.43
CA ASP A 51 -11.26 -6.27 -20.94
C ASP A 51 -10.82 -4.80 -21.08
N ASP A 52 -11.70 -3.95 -21.62
CA ASP A 52 -11.42 -2.54 -21.87
C ASP A 52 -11.16 -1.74 -20.59
N LYS A 53 -11.94 -2.00 -19.54
CA LYS A 53 -11.81 -1.30 -18.26
C LYS A 53 -10.48 -1.63 -17.60
N THR A 54 -10.11 -2.91 -17.63
CA THR A 54 -8.84 -3.40 -17.09
C THR A 54 -7.66 -2.87 -17.89
N ARG A 55 -7.74 -2.80 -19.23
CA ARG A 55 -6.71 -2.12 -20.04
C ARG A 55 -6.55 -0.65 -19.67
N ALA A 56 -7.65 0.08 -19.51
CA ALA A 56 -7.60 1.48 -19.10
C ALA A 56 -6.95 1.64 -17.72
N PHE A 57 -7.30 0.76 -16.77
CA PHE A 57 -6.65 0.70 -15.46
C PHE A 57 -5.13 0.45 -15.59
N LEU A 58 -4.71 -0.56 -16.36
CA LEU A 58 -3.30 -0.89 -16.59
C LEU A 58 -2.50 0.28 -17.16
N ARG A 59 -3.09 1.08 -18.06
CA ARG A 59 -2.46 2.31 -18.59
C ARG A 59 -2.22 3.37 -17.52
N SER A 60 -3.04 3.41 -16.47
CA SER A 60 -2.89 4.34 -15.33
C SER A 60 -1.95 3.83 -14.24
N VAL A 61 -1.49 2.58 -14.32
CA VAL A 61 -0.63 1.97 -13.29
C VAL A 61 0.68 2.75 -13.09
N PRO A 62 1.41 3.19 -14.12
CA PRO A 62 2.63 3.98 -13.92
C PRO A 62 2.41 5.23 -13.07
N ASP A 63 1.38 6.02 -13.38
CA ASP A 63 1.06 7.25 -12.65
C ASP A 63 0.68 6.95 -11.19
N ARG A 64 -0.03 5.84 -10.95
CA ARG A 64 -0.40 5.39 -9.61
C ARG A 64 0.82 4.94 -8.81
N ILE A 65 1.75 4.22 -9.42
CA ILE A 65 3.03 3.85 -8.78
C ILE A 65 3.81 5.12 -8.43
N SER A 66 3.94 6.06 -9.37
CA SER A 66 4.60 7.35 -9.12
C SER A 66 3.94 8.15 -8.00
N LYS A 67 2.61 8.10 -7.88
CA LYS A 67 1.90 8.69 -6.74
C LYS A 67 2.27 8.01 -5.42
N MET A 68 2.35 6.68 -5.38
CA MET A 68 2.78 5.98 -4.16
C MET A 68 4.22 6.38 -3.79
N ASP A 69 5.13 6.37 -4.76
CA ASP A 69 6.53 6.80 -4.55
C ASP A 69 6.60 8.24 -4.02
N ALA A 70 5.77 9.15 -4.54
CA ALA A 70 5.69 10.53 -4.06
C ALA A 70 5.19 10.62 -2.61
N ILE A 71 4.18 9.82 -2.23
CA ILE A 71 3.70 9.75 -0.85
C ILE A 71 4.82 9.30 0.09
N HIS A 72 5.52 8.21 -0.26
CA HIS A 72 6.64 7.72 0.54
C HIS A 72 7.75 8.77 0.66
N LYS A 73 8.04 9.50 -0.41
CA LYS A 73 9.05 10.56 -0.43
C LYS A 73 8.69 11.73 0.51
N VAL A 74 7.47 12.26 0.44
CA VAL A 74 7.09 13.39 1.33
C VAL A 74 7.05 12.99 2.80
N VAL A 75 6.72 11.72 3.09
CA VAL A 75 6.78 11.15 4.44
C VAL A 75 8.22 11.04 4.93
N GLU A 76 9.15 10.62 4.07
CA GLU A 76 10.59 10.56 4.36
C GLU A 76 11.20 11.96 4.60
N GLU A 77 10.73 12.96 3.86
CA GLU A 77 11.11 14.36 4.02
C GLU A 77 10.48 15.01 5.26
N GLY A 78 9.36 14.48 5.74
CA GLY A 78 8.62 15.02 6.89
C GLY A 78 7.68 16.18 6.55
N ASP A 79 7.32 16.36 5.27
CA ASP A 79 6.40 17.42 4.85
C ASP A 79 4.95 17.01 5.18
N LEU A 80 4.52 17.27 6.42
CA LEU A 80 3.18 16.93 6.91
C LEU A 80 2.06 17.52 6.05
N ARG A 81 2.26 18.72 5.49
CA ARG A 81 1.24 19.38 4.66
C ARG A 81 1.07 18.61 3.35
N GLN A 82 2.16 18.26 2.68
CA GLN A 82 2.08 17.44 1.47
C GLN A 82 1.64 16.01 1.75
N THR A 83 2.04 15.41 2.88
CA THR A 83 1.51 14.10 3.29
C THR A 83 -0.01 14.13 3.38
N LYS A 84 -0.59 15.13 4.06
CA LYS A 84 -2.06 15.31 4.15
C LYS A 84 -2.71 15.46 2.77
N ASN A 85 -2.10 16.24 1.89
CA ASN A 85 -2.64 16.49 0.55
C ASN A 85 -2.61 15.24 -0.34
N LEU A 86 -1.55 14.43 -0.27
CA LEU A 86 -1.40 13.24 -1.11
C LEU A 86 -2.16 12.02 -0.58
N LEU A 87 -2.44 11.97 0.73
CA LEU A 87 -3.33 10.99 1.35
C LEU A 87 -4.82 11.36 1.17
N ASP A 88 -5.19 11.65 -0.07
CA ASP A 88 -6.57 11.99 -0.48
C ASP A 88 -7.52 10.80 -0.41
N ARG A 89 -7.00 9.57 -0.35
CA ARG A 89 -7.77 8.35 -0.11
C ARG A 89 -7.22 7.59 1.08
N ARG A 90 -8.13 7.15 1.95
CA ARG A 90 -7.77 6.42 3.19
C ARG A 90 -6.85 5.22 2.93
N LYS A 91 -7.12 4.44 1.87
CA LYS A 91 -6.31 3.26 1.53
C LYS A 91 -4.85 3.57 1.20
N TYR A 92 -4.50 4.80 0.81
CA TYR A 92 -3.11 5.16 0.54
C TYR A 92 -2.26 5.27 1.80
N ALA A 93 -2.87 5.46 2.98
CA ALA A 93 -2.14 5.41 4.24
C ALA A 93 -1.55 4.01 4.54
N MET A 94 -2.14 2.97 3.93
CA MET A 94 -1.70 1.58 4.03
C MET A 94 -0.61 1.22 3.03
N SER A 95 -0.11 2.19 2.25
CA SER A 95 0.84 1.90 1.19
C SER A 95 2.19 1.41 1.73
N ARG A 96 2.78 0.50 0.97
CA ARG A 96 4.14 0.01 1.17
C ARG A 96 4.98 0.35 -0.04
N ASP A 97 6.25 0.64 0.20
CA ASP A 97 7.21 0.80 -0.89
C ASP A 97 7.58 -0.56 -1.51
N LYS A 98 8.41 -0.54 -2.55
CA LYS A 98 8.92 -1.75 -3.22
C LYS A 98 9.66 -2.74 -2.31
N ASN A 99 10.10 -2.31 -1.13
CA ASN A 99 10.78 -3.13 -0.14
C ASN A 99 9.81 -3.64 0.96
N GLY A 100 8.52 -3.33 0.84
CA GLY A 100 7.50 -3.68 1.83
C GLY A 100 7.51 -2.80 3.08
N VAL A 101 8.06 -1.59 3.00
CA VAL A 101 8.12 -0.62 4.11
C VAL A 101 6.89 0.30 4.05
N SER A 102 6.11 0.35 5.12
CA SER A 102 4.97 1.25 5.29
C SER A 102 5.38 2.69 5.50
N LEU A 103 4.42 3.60 5.33
CA LEU A 103 4.60 5.02 5.63
C LEU A 103 4.98 5.27 7.09
N LEU A 104 4.36 4.56 8.04
CA LEU A 104 4.64 4.76 9.46
C LEU A 104 6.07 4.37 9.81
N HIS A 105 6.53 3.20 9.36
CA HIS A 105 7.90 2.77 9.61
C HIS A 105 8.91 3.74 8.98
N LYS A 106 8.64 4.21 7.75
CA LYS A 106 9.50 5.20 7.08
C LYS A 106 9.54 6.53 7.84
N ALA A 107 8.41 7.00 8.39
CA ALA A 107 8.37 8.20 9.23
C ALA A 107 9.20 8.02 10.51
N VAL A 108 9.03 6.90 11.21
CA VAL A 108 9.74 6.60 12.47
C VAL A 108 11.24 6.46 12.23
N MET A 109 11.65 5.68 11.21
CA MET A 109 13.06 5.47 10.87
C MET A 109 13.80 6.78 10.53
N ASN A 110 13.10 7.75 9.95
CA ASN A 110 13.67 9.06 9.59
C ASN A 110 13.43 10.14 10.66
N GLY A 111 12.91 9.79 11.85
CA GLY A 111 12.67 10.74 12.93
C GLY A 111 11.59 11.79 12.63
N ARG A 112 10.64 11.48 11.75
CA ARG A 112 9.55 12.39 11.35
C ARG A 112 8.37 12.27 12.32
N THR A 113 8.58 12.68 13.57
CA THR A 113 7.63 12.50 14.68
C THR A 113 6.24 13.05 14.37
N GLU A 114 6.13 14.30 13.85
CA GLU A 114 4.84 14.91 13.53
C GLU A 114 4.05 14.11 12.48
N VAL A 115 4.75 13.57 11.47
CA VAL A 115 4.13 12.73 10.43
C VAL A 115 3.72 11.38 11.01
N ALA A 116 4.57 10.76 11.84
CA ALA A 116 4.25 9.49 12.50
C ALA A 116 3.02 9.61 13.42
N GLU A 117 2.95 10.66 14.24
CA GLU A 117 1.81 10.94 15.12
C GLU A 117 0.53 11.19 14.32
N TYR A 118 0.62 11.99 13.25
CA TYR A 118 -0.50 12.22 12.35
C TYR A 118 -1.00 10.90 11.74
N LEU A 119 -0.09 10.08 11.21
CA LEU A 119 -0.42 8.80 10.59
C LEU A 119 -1.09 7.86 11.61
N ALA A 120 -0.49 7.66 12.78
CA ALA A 120 -1.00 6.77 13.83
C ALA A 120 -2.37 7.21 14.36
N SER A 121 -2.60 8.53 14.48
CA SER A 121 -3.85 9.07 15.02
C SER A 121 -5.01 9.02 14.01
N ASN A 122 -4.73 9.21 12.71
CA ASN A 122 -5.77 9.32 11.68
C ASN A 122 -6.05 7.98 10.96
N TYR A 123 -5.06 7.08 10.97
CA TYR A 123 -5.10 5.79 10.29
C TYR A 123 -4.63 4.67 11.24
N PRO A 124 -5.36 4.39 12.34
CA PRO A 124 -4.95 3.40 13.34
C PRO A 124 -4.71 2.00 12.76
N GLU A 125 -5.33 1.68 11.61
CA GLU A 125 -5.11 0.44 10.87
C GLU A 125 -3.63 0.20 10.46
N ILE A 126 -2.84 1.26 10.29
CA ILE A 126 -1.43 1.14 9.88
C ILE A 126 -0.56 0.56 10.99
N LEU A 127 -0.98 0.63 12.26
CA LEU A 127 -0.23 0.13 13.41
C LEU A 127 -0.10 -1.40 13.38
N ASN A 128 -1.03 -2.08 12.72
CA ASN A 128 -1.03 -3.53 12.57
C ASN A 128 -0.27 -3.99 11.32
N LEU A 129 0.28 -3.07 10.52
CA LEU A 129 1.07 -3.43 9.34
C LEU A 129 2.43 -3.95 9.79
N THR A 130 2.61 -5.28 9.75
CA THR A 130 3.93 -5.88 9.86
C THR A 130 4.71 -5.61 8.59
N ASP A 131 5.74 -4.78 8.65
CA ASP A 131 6.64 -4.52 7.53
C ASP A 131 7.76 -5.55 7.45
N ALA A 132 8.29 -5.80 6.25
CA ALA A 132 9.35 -6.78 6.05
C ALA A 132 10.60 -6.50 6.89
N VAL A 133 10.84 -5.23 7.25
CA VAL A 133 12.00 -4.78 8.05
C VAL A 133 11.89 -5.19 9.52
N SER A 134 10.68 -5.39 10.03
CA SER A 134 10.46 -5.79 11.44
C SER A 134 10.89 -7.24 11.77
N LYS A 135 11.42 -7.99 10.79
CA LYS A 135 11.98 -9.34 10.99
C LYS A 135 13.48 -9.38 11.34
N HIS A 136 14.15 -8.23 11.42
CA HIS A 136 15.56 -8.17 11.82
C HIS A 136 15.69 -7.42 13.16
N ASN A 137 15.35 -8.10 14.26
CA ASN A 137 15.86 -7.85 15.61
C ASN A 137 15.82 -9.14 16.41
#